data_AF-A0A7C4R060-F1
#
_entry.id   AF-A0A7C4R060-F1
#
_cell.length_a   1.000
_cell.length_b   1.000
_cell.length_c   1.000
_cell.angle_alpha   90.00
_cell.angle_beta   90.00
_cell.angle_gamma   90.00
#
_symmetry.space_group_name_H-M   'P 1'
#
loop_
_entity.id
_entity.type
_entity.pdbx_description
1 polymer ?
#
loop_
_entity_poly.entity_id
_entity_poly.type
_entity_poly.pdbx_seq_one_letter_code
_entity_poly.pdbx_strand_id
1 'polypeptide(L)'
;MSDPAYSMGQAVFIRTDTPELIEVSVPFMSLEEMVQVCVRPRPDMVLDRLIVYSMPEGVPVALTLGFVAATTGQRPGATDAVPDH
;
A
#
# COMPACT_ATOMS: atom_id res chain seq x y z
N MET A 1 1.91 -31.41 -12.66
CA MET A 1 0.97 -30.29 -12.54
C MET A 1 1.71 -29.22 -11.77
N SER A 2 2.04 -28.10 -12.42
CA SER A 2 2.74 -26.98 -11.79
C SER A 2 1.80 -26.36 -10.75
N ASP A 3 2.17 -26.44 -9.48
CA ASP A 3 1.44 -25.82 -8.37
C ASP A 3 1.10 -24.35 -8.71
N PRO A 4 -0.07 -23.85 -8.25
CA PRO A 4 -0.37 -22.44 -8.40
C PRO A 4 0.75 -21.67 -7.68
N ALA A 5 1.45 -20.80 -8.41
CA ALA A 5 2.49 -19.96 -7.85
C ALA A 5 1.87 -19.07 -6.77
N TYR A 6 1.94 -19.50 -5.52
CA TYR A 6 1.48 -18.73 -4.38
C TYR A 6 2.33 -17.46 -4.31
N SER A 7 1.68 -16.30 -4.37
CA SER A 7 2.37 -15.03 -4.18
C SER A 7 3.05 -15.01 -2.82
N MET A 8 4.34 -14.65 -2.80
CA MET A 8 5.09 -14.43 -1.56
C MET A 8 4.49 -13.27 -0.75
N GLY A 9 3.78 -12.36 -1.41
CA GLY A 9 3.08 -11.28 -0.71
C GLY A 9 2.37 -10.32 -1.65
N GLN A 10 1.92 -9.20 -1.08
CA GLN A 10 1.31 -8.11 -1.81
C GLN A 10 1.66 -6.74 -1.22
N ALA A 11 1.86 -5.76 -2.10
CA ALA A 11 1.94 -4.35 -1.77
C ALA A 11 0.57 -3.72 -1.97
N VAL A 12 0.07 -3.00 -0.97
CA VAL A 12 -1.21 -2.31 -1.01
C VAL A 12 -0.94 -0.82 -1.18
N PHE A 13 -1.53 -0.26 -2.22
CA PHE A 13 -1.49 1.17 -2.51
C PHE A 13 -2.86 1.77 -2.28
N ILE A 14 -2.92 3.04 -1.88
CA ILE A 14 -4.15 3.82 -1.83
C ILE A 14 -4.15 4.78 -3.02
N ARG A 15 -5.26 4.82 -3.76
CA ARG A 15 -5.49 5.82 -4.81
C ARG A 15 -5.68 7.20 -4.21
N THR A 16 -4.95 8.18 -4.73
CA THR A 16 -5.01 9.58 -4.28
C THR A 16 -5.78 10.49 -5.25
N ASP A 17 -6.18 9.98 -6.42
CA ASP A 17 -7.02 10.69 -7.40
C ASP A 17 -8.53 10.56 -7.14
N THR A 18 -8.92 9.77 -6.13
CA THR A 18 -10.31 9.60 -5.72
C THR A 18 -10.47 9.92 -4.23
N PRO A 19 -11.60 10.50 -3.81
CA PRO A 19 -11.84 10.82 -2.40
C PRO A 19 -12.11 9.57 -1.54
N GLU A 20 -12.33 8.42 -2.15
CA GLU A 20 -12.82 7.18 -1.52
C GLU A 20 -11.69 6.30 -0.95
N LEU A 21 -10.43 6.74 -0.98
CA LEU A 21 -9.25 6.02 -0.47
C LEU A 21 -9.20 4.55 -0.97
N ILE A 22 -9.42 4.36 -2.28
CA ILE A 22 -9.53 3.03 -2.88
C ILE A 22 -8.20 2.29 -2.78
N GLU A 23 -8.21 1.10 -2.18
CA GLU A 23 -7.04 0.22 -2.09
C GLU A 23 -6.80 -0.56 -3.39
N VAL A 24 -5.52 -0.70 -3.76
CA VAL A 24 -5.04 -1.45 -4.91
C VAL A 24 -3.92 -2.37 -4.47
N SER A 25 -4.20 -3.67 -4.46
CA SER A 25 -3.20 -4.71 -4.16
C SER A 25 -2.42 -5.12 -5.40
N VAL A 26 -1.09 -5.16 -5.27
CA VAL A 26 -0.19 -5.72 -6.28
C VAL A 26 0.58 -6.89 -5.69
N PRO A 27 0.37 -8.13 -6.20
CA PRO A 27 1.09 -9.29 -5.72
C PRO A 27 2.56 -9.26 -6.18
N PHE A 28 3.43 -9.92 -5.42
CA PHE A 28 4.81 -10.20 -5.79
C PHE A 28 5.18 -11.65 -5.43
N MET A 29 6.09 -12.22 -6.18
CA MET A 29 6.55 -13.62 -6.06
C MET A 29 7.94 -13.72 -5.42
N SER A 30 8.70 -12.62 -5.36
CA SER A 30 10.01 -12.56 -4.69
C SER A 30 10.24 -11.25 -3.96
N LEU A 31 11.26 -11.20 -3.10
CA LEU A 31 11.65 -9.96 -2.40
C LEU A 31 12.21 -8.92 -3.38
N GLU A 32 12.90 -9.35 -4.44
CA GLU A 32 13.37 -8.45 -5.49
C GLU A 32 12.19 -7.82 -6.24
N GLU A 33 11.17 -8.61 -6.58
CA GLU A 33 9.94 -8.10 -7.19
C GLU A 33 9.18 -7.16 -6.24
N MET A 34 9.11 -7.51 -4.94
CA MET A 34 8.55 -6.62 -3.91
C MET A 34 9.24 -5.25 -3.94
N VAL A 35 10.58 -5.22 -3.96
CA VAL A 35 11.33 -3.97 -4.05
C VAL A 35 10.97 -3.22 -5.34
N GLN A 36 10.96 -3.89 -6.49
CA GLN A 36 10.58 -3.25 -7.77
C GLN A 36 9.17 -2.66 -7.75
N VAL A 37 8.21 -3.36 -7.12
CA VAL A 37 6.83 -2.89 -6.96
C VAL A 37 6.77 -1.63 -6.09
N CYS A 38 7.57 -1.56 -5.03
CA CYS A 38 7.56 -0.46 -4.06
C CYS A 38 8.33 0.78 -4.50
N VAL A 39 9.46 0.61 -5.20
CA VAL A 39 10.32 1.74 -5.60
C VAL A 39 9.88 2.39 -6.90
N ARG A 40 9.08 1.71 -7.72
CA ARG A 40 8.57 2.27 -8.98
C ARG A 40 7.51 3.33 -8.66
N PRO A 41 7.72 4.60 -9.08
CA PRO A 41 6.72 5.64 -8.91
C PRO A 41 5.41 5.24 -9.61
N ARG A 42 4.29 5.39 -8.91
CA ARG A 42 2.95 5.16 -9.44
C ARG A 42 2.19 6.48 -9.35
N PRO A 43 1.83 7.10 -10.48
CA PRO A 43 0.96 8.27 -10.46
C PRO A 43 -0.30 7.95 -9.69
N ASP A 44 -0.76 8.92 -8.91
CA ASP A 44 -2.04 8.86 -8.19
C ASP A 44 -2.17 7.72 -7.18
N MET A 45 -1.06 7.17 -6.71
CA MET A 45 -1.03 6.09 -5.74
C MET A 45 0.06 6.31 -4.69
N VAL A 46 -0.27 6.02 -3.44
CA VAL A 46 0.69 6.00 -2.32
C VAL A 46 0.76 4.59 -1.73
N LEU A 47 1.95 4.14 -1.37
CA LEU A 47 2.13 2.87 -0.67
C LEU A 47 1.58 2.98 0.76
N ASP A 48 0.62 2.12 1.11
CA ASP A 48 -0.02 2.06 2.43
C ASP A 48 0.60 0.96 3.30
N ARG A 49 0.68 -0.27 2.76
CA ARG A 49 1.22 -1.40 3.50
C ARG A 49 1.80 -2.48 2.61
N LEU A 50 2.70 -3.27 3.19
CA LEU A 50 3.22 -4.51 2.60
C LEU A 50 2.79 -5.70 3.44
N ILE A 51 2.35 -6.77 2.79
CA ILE A 51 1.99 -8.03 3.43
C ILE A 51 2.88 -9.11 2.83
N VAL A 52 3.69 -9.77 3.65
CA VAL A 52 4.56 -10.88 3.26
C VAL A 52 4.07 -12.16 3.92
N TYR A 53 3.85 -13.19 3.13
CA TYR A 53 3.45 -14.52 3.58
C TYR A 53 4.66 -15.44 3.67
N SER A 54 4.69 -16.25 4.72
CA SER A 54 5.71 -17.28 4.91
C SER A 54 5.11 -18.50 5.60
N MET A 55 5.75 -19.66 5.45
CA MET A 55 5.37 -20.90 6.13
C MET A 55 6.58 -21.48 6.89
N PRO A 56 7.12 -20.78 7.92
CA PRO A 56 8.18 -21.36 8.75
C PRO A 56 7.65 -22.62 9.44
N GLU A 57 8.36 -23.75 9.27
CA GLU A 57 8.01 -25.03 9.89
C GLU A 57 6.58 -25.53 9.54
N GLY A 58 6.05 -25.10 8.40
CA GLY A 58 4.69 -25.46 7.95
C GLY A 58 3.57 -24.67 8.62
N VAL A 59 3.89 -23.68 9.47
CA VAL A 59 2.91 -22.81 10.11
C VAL A 59 2.75 -21.53 9.28
N PRO A 60 1.54 -21.17 8.80
CA PRO A 60 1.34 -19.97 8.02
C PRO A 60 1.52 -18.72 8.89
N VAL A 61 2.38 -17.81 8.45
CA VAL A 61 2.65 -16.51 9.08
C VAL A 61 2.52 -15.41 8.05
N ALA A 62 1.94 -14.28 8.47
CA ALA A 62 1.90 -13.05 7.68
C ALA A 62 2.59 -11.92 8.44
N LEU A 63 3.53 -11.25 7.79
CA LEU A 63 4.14 -10.01 8.26
C LEU A 63 3.50 -8.83 7.53
N THR A 64 2.84 -7.95 8.27
CA THR A 64 2.27 -6.70 7.73
C THR A 64 3.10 -5.52 8.17
N LEU A 65 3.66 -4.77 7.22
CA LEU A 65 4.38 -3.51 7.42
C LEU A 65 3.49 -2.36 6.95
N GLY A 66 2.92 -1.60 7.90
CA GLY A 66 2.14 -0.40 7.60
C GLY A 66 3.04 0.83 7.52
N PHE A 67 2.85 1.65 6.49
CA PHE A 67 3.54 2.91 6.29
C PHE A 67 2.61 4.05 6.68
N VAL A 68 2.95 4.74 7.76
CA VAL A 68 2.22 5.96 8.15
C VAL A 68 2.68 7.09 7.23
N ALA A 69 2.04 7.22 6.07
CA ALA A 69 2.16 8.43 5.29
C ALA A 69 1.42 9.55 6.04
N ALA A 70 2.12 10.64 6.36
CA ALA A 70 1.55 11.84 6.99
C ALA A 70 0.57 12.61 6.05
N THR A 71 -0.06 11.93 5.09
CA THR A 71 -0.98 12.51 4.09
C THR A 71 -2.44 12.45 4.53
N THR A 72 -2.77 11.70 5.58
CA THR A 72 -4.07 11.80 6.26
C THR A 72 -4.15 12.98 7.25
N GLY A 73 -3.04 13.68 7.48
CA GLY A 73 -2.95 14.85 8.35
C GLY A 73 -3.28 16.15 7.62
N GLN A 74 -4.55 16.58 7.69
CA GLN A 74 -5.09 17.92 7.39
C GLN A 74 -4.78 18.55 6.02
N ARG A 75 -5.84 18.81 5.23
CA ARG A 75 -5.80 19.86 4.20
C ARG A 75 -5.65 21.21 4.93
N PRO A 76 -4.56 21.97 4.73
CA PRO A 76 -4.51 23.36 5.17
C PRO A 76 -5.47 24.13 4.24
N GLY A 77 -6.69 24.42 4.70
CA GLY A 77 -7.65 25.18 3.91
C GLY A 77 -9.14 24.99 4.21
N ALA A 78 -9.52 24.14 5.17
CA ALA A 78 -10.93 23.95 5.56
C ALA A 78 -11.26 24.58 6.93
N THR A 79 -10.77 25.79 7.18
CA THR A 79 -11.44 26.72 8.11
C THR A 79 -11.61 28.03 7.39
N ASP A 80 -12.87 28.42 7.28
CA ASP A 80 -13.45 29.43 6.42
C ASP A 80 -12.70 30.78 6.39
N ALA A 81 -12.65 31.34 5.18
CA ALA A 81 -12.51 32.76 4.97
C ALA A 81 -13.62 33.49 5.74
N VAL A 82 -13.26 34.18 6.82
CA VAL A 82 -14.11 35.22 7.40
C VAL A 82 -13.96 36.45 6.49
N PRO A 83 -15.04 37.00 5.91
CA PRO A 83 -14.94 38.23 5.15
C PRO A 83 -14.69 39.40 6.09
N ASP A 84 -13.72 40.25 5.74
CA ASP A 84 -13.50 41.55 6.36
C ASP A 84 -14.78 42.39 6.32
N HIS A 85 -15.24 42.81 7.50
CA HIS A 85 -16.15 43.95 7.69
C HIS A 85 -15.72 44.76 8.90
#